data_AF-A0A7C6K7W7-F1
#
_entry.id   AF-A0A7C6K7W7-F1
#
_cell.length_a   1.000
_cell.length_b   1.000
_cell.length_c   1.000
_cell.angle_alpha   90.00
_cell.angle_beta   90.00
_cell.angle_gamma   90.00
#
_symmetry.space_group_name_H-M   'P 1'
#
loop_
_entity.id
_entity.type
_entity.pdbx_description
1 polymer ?
#
loop_
_entity_poly.entity_id
_entity_poly.type
_entity_poly.pdbx_seq_one_letter_code
_entity_poly.pdbx_strand_id
1 'polypeptide(L)' 'MKAGIIGGTGFYDPGLLKKEKELMIATPFGDVVLKSGYYHDQEIL' A
#
# COMPACT_ATOMS: atom_id res chain seq x y z
N MET A 1 -11.64 -4.41 -9.96
CA MET A 1 -11.20 -3.01 -9.75
C MET A 1 -10.00 -3.03 -8.82
N LYS A 2 -8.97 -2.22 -9.08
CA LYS A 2 -7.82 -2.06 -8.16
C LYS A 2 -8.00 -0.75 -7.39
N ALA A 3 -7.74 -0.77 -6.09
CA ALA A 3 -7.90 0.40 -5.22
C ALA A 3 -6.57 0.74 -4.53
N GLY A 4 -6.34 2.02 -4.29
CA GLY A 4 -5.15 2.54 -3.63
C GLY A 4 -5.51 3.50 -2.50
N ILE A 5 -4.76 3.48 -1.40
CA ILE A 5 -4.95 4.36 -0.24
C ILE A 5 -3.75 5.29 -0.09
N ILE A 6 -3.99 6.60 -0.04
CA ILE A 6 -2.96 7.59 0.29
C ILE A 6 -3.22 8.06 1.72
N GLY A 7 -2.42 7.54 2.66
CA GLY A 7 -2.48 7.89 4.06
C GLY A 7 -1.73 9.18 4.39
N GLY A 8 -2.33 10.04 5.21
CA GLY A 8 -1.64 11.21 5.78
C GLY A 8 -0.77 10.86 7.00
N THR A 9 -0.34 11.88 7.72
CA THR A 9 0.41 11.72 8.97
C THR A 9 -0.34 10.84 9.97
N GLY A 10 0.34 9.85 10.56
CA GLY A 10 -0.23 8.91 11.52
C GLY A 10 -0.81 7.63 10.91
N PHE A 11 -0.84 7.51 9.57
CA PHE A 11 -1.38 6.35 8.86
C PHE A 11 -0.31 5.31 8.47
N TYR A 12 0.82 5.26 9.19
CA TYR A 12 1.96 4.42 8.82
C TYR A 12 1.71 2.91 9.04
N ASP A 13 0.88 2.58 10.03
CA ASP A 13 0.46 1.21 10.32
C ASP A 13 -1.02 1.19 10.75
N PRO A 14 -1.95 1.18 9.77
CA PRO A 14 -3.37 1.22 10.07
C PRO A 14 -3.93 -0.14 10.52
N GLY A 15 -3.16 -1.24 10.48
CA GLY A 15 -3.60 -2.58 10.87
C GLY A 15 -4.78 -3.14 10.06
N LEU A 16 -5.05 -2.59 8.87
CA LEU A 16 -6.20 -2.94 8.03
C LEU A 16 -5.93 -4.12 7.11
N LEU A 17 -4.67 -4.33 6.70
CA LEU A 17 -4.32 -5.26 5.63
C LEU A 17 -3.86 -6.61 6.19
N LYS A 18 -4.21 -7.68 5.48
CA LYS A 18 -3.66 -9.02 5.71
C LYS A 18 -2.56 -9.32 4.70
N LYS A 19 -1.56 -10.08 5.11
CA LYS A 19 -0.40 -10.48 4.28
C LYS A 19 0.32 -9.26 3.66
N GLU A 20 0.63 -8.28 4.51
CA GLU A 20 1.31 -7.06 4.09
C GLU A 20 2.70 -7.36 3.52
N LYS A 21 3.05 -6.66 2.45
CA LYS A 21 4.40 -6.61 1.88
C LYS A 21 4.73 -5.20 1.44
N GLU A 22 5.98 -4.80 1.64
CA GLU A 22 6.52 -3.56 1.07
C GLU A 22 7.02 -3.83 -0.36
N LEU A 23 6.73 -2.89 -1.25
CA LEU A 23 7.14 -2.90 -2.65
C LEU A 23 7.87 -1.60 -2.94
N MET A 24 9.08 -1.72 -3.47
CA MET A 24 9.82 -0.60 -4.03
C MET A 24 9.53 -0.53 -5.53
N ILE A 25 8.93 0.56 -5.99
CA ILE A 25 8.56 0.77 -7.38
C ILE A 25 9.34 1.96 -7.93
N ALA A 26 10.10 1.72 -8.98
CA ALA A 26 10.76 2.77 -9.74
C ALA A 26 9.72 3.54 -10.57
N THR A 27 9.77 4.87 -10.49
CA THR A 27 8.97 5.75 -11.34
C THR A 27 9.89 6.72 -12.08
N PRO A 28 9.42 7.38 -13.17
CA PRO A 28 10.19 8.45 -13.82
C PRO A 28 10.53 9.63 -12.89
N PHE A 29 9.91 9.72 -11.71
CA PHE A 29 10.12 10.78 -10.72
C PHE A 29 10.95 10.31 -9.52
N GLY A 30 11.49 9.09 -9.56
CA GLY A 30 12.23 8.46 -8.47
C GLY A 30 11.52 7.22 -7.91
N ASP A 31 12.17 6.58 -6.95
CA ASP A 31 11.66 5.36 -6.32
C ASP A 31 10.63 5.70 -5.24
N VAL A 32 9.56 4.91 -5.19
CA VAL A 32 8.51 5.01 -4.17
C VAL A 32 8.37 3.68 -3.43
N VAL A 33 8.12 3.75 -2.13
CA VAL A 33 7.78 2.58 -1.31
C VAL A 33 6.28 2.58 -1.07
N LEU A 34 5.64 1.47 -1.36
CA LEU A 34 4.22 1.25 -1.12
C LEU A 34 3.98 -0.06 -0.41
N LYS A 35 2.95 -0.09 0.43
CA LYS A 35 2.49 -1.31 1.11
C LYS A 35 1.38 -1.93 0.28
N SER A 36 1.40 -3.25 0.16
CA SER A 36 0.32 -3.98 -0.48
C SER A 36 -0.14 -5.12 0.40
N GLY A 37 -1.42 -5.44 0.33
CA GLY A 37 -2.01 -6.50 1.13
C GLY A 37 -3.46 -6.72 0.75
N TYR A 38 -4.16 -7.50 1.58
CA TYR A 38 -5.54 -7.89 1.33
C TYR A 38 -6.49 -7.29 2.37
N TYR A 39 -7.54 -6.64 1.89
CA TYR A 39 -8.68 -6.22 2.68
C TYR A 39 -9.94 -6.86 2.11
N HIS A 40 -10.65 -7.70 2.90
CA HIS A 40 -11.83 -8.45 2.45
C HIS A 40 -11.65 -9.14 1.07
N ASP A 41 -10.58 -9.93 0.95
CA ASP A 41 -10.21 -10.68 -0.27
C ASP A 41 -9.89 -9.83 -1.51
N GLN A 42 -9.79 -8.51 -1.34
CA GLN A 42 -9.37 -7.58 -2.37
C GLN A 42 -7.93 -7.12 -2.13
N GLU A 43 -7.10 -7.19 -3.17
CA GLU A 43 -5.75 -6.61 -3.14
C GLU A 43 -5.84 -5.08 -3.15
N ILE A 44 -5.18 -4.45 -2.18
CA ILE A 44 -5.09 -3.00 -1.99
C ILE A 44 -3.62 -2.58 -2.02
N LEU A 45 -3.38 -1.39 -2.58
CA LEU A 45 -2.09 -0.69 -2.65
C LEU A 45 -2.09 0.60 -1.81
#